data_AF-A0A943XEX6-F1
#
_entry.id   AF-A0A943XEX6-F1
#
_cell.length_a   1.000
_cell.length_b   1.000
_cell.length_c   1.000
_cell.angle_alpha   90.00
_cell.angle_beta   90.00
_cell.angle_gamma   90.00
#
_symmetry.space_group_name_H-M   'P 1'
#
loop_
_entity.id
_entity.type
_entity.pdbx_description
1 polymer ?
#
loop_
_entity_poly.entity_id
_entity_poly.type
_entity_poly.pdbx_seq_one_letter_code
_entity_poly.pdbx_strand_id
1 'polypeptide(L)'
;LKEDFMPLLKSHALAVVHPDLLTAGGMLETKKIGDLAEDYGVQMNLHMAESPIACMAAVHVAAATRNFMALELHSVDVPWWGDIVKPALSYKGGFIKVPNKPGLGIDELNEKLVEKHICKDFPKAWAPTDEWDKEWANDRRWS
;
A
#
# COMPACT_ATOMS: atom_id res chain seq x y z
N LEU A 1 -1.89 -13.05 -6.58
CA LEU A 1 -0.41 -12.98 -6.67
C LEU A 1 0.00 -12.63 -8.10
N LYS A 2 1.29 -12.46 -8.43
CA LYS A 2 1.69 -12.03 -9.78
C LYS A 2 1.24 -12.97 -10.90
N GLU A 3 1.11 -14.27 -10.58
CA GLU A 3 0.68 -15.30 -11.53
C GLU A 3 -0.72 -15.01 -12.08
N ASP A 4 -1.58 -14.38 -11.29
CA ASP A 4 -2.95 -14.04 -11.69
C ASP A 4 -2.99 -12.90 -12.72
N PHE A 5 -1.92 -12.11 -12.85
CA PHE A 5 -1.77 -11.10 -13.89
C PHE A 5 -1.28 -11.68 -15.22
N MET A 6 -0.65 -12.87 -15.21
CA MET A 6 -0.06 -13.47 -16.41
C MET A 6 -1.05 -13.64 -17.58
N PRO A 7 -2.30 -14.12 -17.38
CA PRO A 7 -3.23 -14.30 -18.50
C PRO A 7 -3.61 -12.98 -19.17
N LEU A 8 -3.73 -11.90 -18.38
CA LEU A 8 -4.07 -10.56 -18.87
C LEU A 8 -2.90 -9.91 -19.62
N LEU A 9 -1.68 -10.10 -19.11
CA LEU A 9 -0.46 -9.61 -19.76
C LEU A 9 -0.18 -10.36 -21.07
N LYS A 10 -0.29 -11.70 -21.07
CA LYS A 10 -0.10 -12.53 -22.27
C LYS A 10 -1.12 -12.25 -23.37
N SER A 11 -2.34 -11.88 -23.00
CA SER A 11 -3.38 -11.51 -23.97
C SER A 11 -3.27 -10.07 -24.46
N HIS A 12 -2.31 -9.29 -23.94
CA HIS A 12 -2.16 -7.85 -24.21
C HIS A 12 -3.45 -7.06 -23.94
N ALA A 13 -4.25 -7.50 -22.96
CA ALA A 13 -5.51 -6.86 -22.60
C ALA A 13 -5.33 -5.61 -21.71
N LEU A 14 -4.13 -5.40 -21.15
CA LEU A 14 -3.83 -4.32 -20.22
C LEU A 14 -2.84 -3.33 -20.83
N ALA A 15 -3.18 -2.04 -20.76
CA ALA A 15 -2.23 -0.96 -21.04
C ALA A 15 -1.45 -0.55 -19.77
N VAL A 16 -2.07 -0.69 -18.60
CA VAL A 16 -1.50 -0.35 -17.29
C VAL A 16 -2.00 -1.35 -16.25
N VAL A 17 -1.10 -1.87 -15.41
CA VAL A 17 -1.48 -2.66 -14.22
C VAL A 17 -1.64 -1.75 -13.01
N HIS A 18 -2.65 -2.03 -12.18
CA HIS A 18 -3.00 -1.22 -11.00
C HIS A 18 -3.05 -2.08 -9.73
N PRO A 19 -1.96 -2.77 -9.33
CA PRO A 19 -1.98 -3.56 -8.09
C PRO A 19 -2.11 -2.66 -6.86
N ASP A 20 -2.87 -3.15 -5.88
CA ASP A 20 -2.90 -2.63 -4.52
C ASP A 20 -2.00 -3.49 -3.64
N LEU A 21 -1.08 -2.91 -2.87
CA LEU A 21 -0.10 -3.70 -2.14
C LEU A 21 -0.66 -4.49 -0.95
N LEU A 22 -1.78 -4.07 -0.35
CA LEU A 22 -2.39 -4.77 0.78
C LEU A 22 -3.19 -6.00 0.32
N THR A 23 -3.65 -6.01 -0.92
CA THR A 23 -4.42 -7.13 -1.49
C THR A 23 -3.66 -7.97 -2.51
N ALA A 24 -2.62 -7.41 -3.15
CA ALA A 24 -1.82 -8.11 -4.16
C ALA A 24 -0.73 -9.02 -3.57
N GLY A 25 -0.57 -9.07 -2.24
CA GLY A 25 0.39 -9.94 -1.55
C GLY A 25 1.58 -9.22 -0.92
N GLY A 26 1.45 -7.92 -0.61
CA GLY A 26 2.47 -7.12 0.05
C GLY A 26 3.51 -6.50 -0.89
N MET A 27 4.39 -5.67 -0.33
CA MET A 27 5.37 -4.86 -1.10
C MET A 27 6.20 -5.67 -2.10
N LEU A 28 6.71 -6.82 -1.68
CA LEU A 28 7.53 -7.67 -2.54
C LEU A 28 6.74 -8.21 -3.72
N GLU A 29 5.51 -8.67 -3.49
CA GLU A 29 4.68 -9.25 -4.54
C GLU A 29 4.21 -8.17 -5.52
N THR A 30 3.83 -6.98 -5.03
CA THR A 30 3.54 -5.81 -5.86
C THR A 30 4.72 -5.43 -6.74
N LYS A 31 5.94 -5.44 -6.21
CA LYS A 31 7.14 -5.18 -7.00
C LYS A 31 7.31 -6.23 -8.11
N LYS A 32 7.12 -7.51 -7.81
CA LYS A 32 7.20 -8.57 -8.82
C LYS A 32 6.11 -8.44 -9.89
N ILE A 33 4.92 -7.96 -9.55
CA ILE A 33 3.87 -7.63 -10.52
C ILE A 33 4.35 -6.53 -11.46
N GLY A 34 5.00 -5.49 -10.91
CA GLY A 34 5.63 -4.42 -11.69
C GLY A 34 6.70 -4.92 -12.65
N ASP A 35 7.65 -5.73 -12.17
CA ASP A 35 8.69 -6.36 -13.00
C ASP A 35 8.07 -7.21 -14.11
N LEU A 36 7.06 -8.01 -13.76
CA LEU A 36 6.38 -8.86 -14.71
C LEU A 36 5.67 -8.02 -15.78
N ALA A 37 5.01 -6.92 -15.40
CA ALA A 37 4.39 -6.01 -16.37
C ALA A 37 5.44 -5.34 -17.27
N GLU A 38 6.64 -5.03 -16.74
CA GLU A 38 7.76 -4.46 -17.51
C GLU A 38 8.20 -5.40 -18.64
N ASP A 39 8.26 -6.72 -18.40
CA ASP A 39 8.60 -7.73 -19.41
C ASP A 39 7.62 -7.73 -20.61
N TYR A 40 6.39 -7.25 -20.41
CA TYR A 40 5.36 -7.12 -21.45
C TYR A 40 5.21 -5.69 -21.98
N GLY A 41 6.07 -4.74 -21.57
CA GLY A 41 5.98 -3.34 -21.95
C GLY A 41 4.78 -2.61 -21.36
N VAL A 42 4.18 -3.14 -20.29
CA VAL A 42 3.01 -2.59 -19.61
C VAL A 42 3.46 -1.72 -18.45
N GLN A 43 2.87 -0.53 -18.31
CA GLN A 43 3.20 0.39 -17.23
C GLN A 43 2.47 0.02 -15.93
N MET A 44 2.97 0.51 -14.80
CA MET A 44 2.36 0.28 -13.49
C MET A 44 1.93 1.58 -12.83
N ASN A 45 0.66 1.63 -12.45
CA ASN A 45 0.16 2.54 -11.43
C ASN A 45 -0.02 1.78 -10.12
N LEU A 46 0.08 2.47 -9.00
CA LEU A 46 -0.24 1.88 -7.70
C LEU A 46 -1.59 2.40 -7.23
N HIS A 47 -2.53 1.48 -7.07
CA HIS A 47 -3.75 1.76 -6.32
C HIS A 47 -3.38 1.98 -4.85
N MET A 48 -4.00 2.97 -4.23
CA MET A 48 -3.76 3.32 -2.84
C MET A 48 -5.01 4.03 -2.30
N ALA A 49 -5.82 3.35 -1.50
CA ALA A 49 -6.96 3.93 -0.82
C ALA A 49 -6.95 3.58 0.69
N GLU A 50 -5.79 3.72 1.30
CA GLU A 50 -5.47 3.12 2.61
C GLU A 50 -4.94 4.15 3.62
N SER A 51 -4.27 3.69 4.68
CA SER A 51 -3.59 4.54 5.67
C SER A 51 -2.30 5.16 5.10
N PRO A 52 -1.75 6.23 5.72
CA PRO A 52 -0.46 6.78 5.30
C PRO A 52 0.70 5.78 5.47
N ILE A 53 0.54 4.75 6.30
CA ILE A 53 1.53 3.66 6.43
C ILE A 53 1.64 2.89 5.11
N ALA A 54 0.50 2.50 4.54
CA ALA A 54 0.44 1.82 3.25
C ALA A 54 0.90 2.75 2.11
N CYS A 55 0.57 4.05 2.17
CA CYS A 55 1.08 5.02 1.21
C CYS A 55 2.62 5.09 1.23
N MET A 56 3.25 5.14 2.40
CA MET A 56 4.72 5.12 2.50
C MET A 56 5.32 3.80 1.99
N ALA A 57 4.67 2.66 2.21
CA ALA A 57 5.07 1.40 1.60
C ALA A 57 4.97 1.45 0.06
N ALA A 58 3.90 2.02 -0.47
CA ALA A 58 3.70 2.21 -1.91
C ALA A 58 4.76 3.14 -2.50
N VAL A 59 5.18 4.20 -1.80
CA VAL A 59 6.28 5.09 -2.23
C VAL A 59 7.58 4.31 -2.41
N HIS A 60 7.91 3.39 -1.51
CA HIS A 60 9.10 2.54 -1.65
C HIS A 60 8.99 1.55 -2.81
N VAL A 61 7.81 0.95 -3.02
CA VAL A 61 7.58 0.06 -4.17
C VAL A 61 7.71 0.85 -5.48
N ALA A 62 7.05 2.01 -5.58
CA ALA A 62 7.13 2.91 -6.73
C ALA A 62 8.58 3.29 -7.05
N ALA A 63 9.36 3.68 -6.04
CA ALA A 63 10.76 4.05 -6.21
C ALA A 63 11.65 2.89 -6.69
N ALA A 64 11.27 1.64 -6.38
CA ALA A 64 11.98 0.43 -6.77
C ALA A 64 11.48 -0.17 -8.10
N THR A 65 10.43 0.38 -8.72
CA THR A 65 9.81 -0.16 -9.93
C THR A 65 10.05 0.76 -11.13
N ARG A 66 10.64 0.21 -12.20
CA ARG A 66 11.12 1.00 -13.35
C ARG A 66 10.01 1.52 -14.26
N ASN A 67 8.96 0.73 -14.45
CA ASN A 67 7.78 1.05 -15.27
C ASN A 67 6.67 1.75 -14.48
N PHE A 68 6.97 2.29 -13.29
CA PHE A 68 6.03 3.06 -12.49
C PHE A 68 5.66 4.39 -13.17
N MET A 69 4.38 4.73 -13.14
CA MET A 69 3.84 5.98 -13.68
C MET A 69 3.28 6.91 -12.61
N ALA A 70 2.34 6.42 -11.80
CA ALA A 70 1.65 7.23 -10.80
C ALA A 70 1.25 6.40 -9.58
N LEU A 71 1.26 7.06 -8.42
CA LEU A 71 0.80 6.53 -7.14
C LEU A 71 -0.42 7.35 -6.75
N GLU A 72 -1.52 6.67 -6.50
CA GLU A 72 -2.70 7.31 -5.92
C GLU A 72 -2.35 7.91 -4.55
N LEU A 73 -2.80 9.14 -4.32
CA LEU A 73 -2.77 9.76 -3.00
C LEU A 73 -4.20 10.03 -2.57
N HIS A 74 -4.72 9.11 -1.77
CA HIS A 74 -6.08 9.17 -1.25
C HIS A 74 -6.20 10.08 -0.01
N SER A 75 -7.42 10.39 0.40
CA SER A 75 -7.74 11.12 1.65
C SER A 75 -7.10 12.51 1.78
N VAL A 76 -6.75 13.16 0.67
CA VAL A 76 -6.22 14.54 0.66
C VAL A 76 -7.18 15.57 1.27
N ASP A 77 -8.49 15.27 1.26
CA ASP A 77 -9.54 16.11 1.84
C ASP A 77 -9.75 15.85 3.35
N VAL A 78 -8.97 14.95 3.95
CA VAL A 78 -9.00 14.62 5.37
C VAL A 78 -7.78 15.23 6.05
N PRO A 79 -7.89 16.43 6.67
CA PRO A 79 -6.71 17.23 7.04
C PRO A 79 -5.76 16.54 8.03
N TRP A 80 -6.28 15.60 8.82
CA TRP A 80 -5.53 14.87 9.84
C TRP A 80 -4.97 13.52 9.33
N TRP A 81 -5.34 13.06 8.14
CA TRP A 81 -4.96 11.71 7.67
C TRP A 81 -3.43 11.55 7.60
N GLY A 82 -2.71 12.55 7.09
CA GLY A 82 -1.25 12.52 7.01
C GLY A 82 -0.55 12.56 8.39
N ASP A 83 -1.22 13.07 9.42
CA ASP A 83 -0.69 13.21 10.78
C ASP A 83 -0.78 11.92 11.60
N ILE A 84 -1.33 10.83 11.05
CA ILE A 84 -1.37 9.51 11.69
C ILE A 84 0.04 8.94 11.87
N VAL A 85 0.97 9.28 10.98
CA VAL A 85 2.38 8.87 11.02
C VAL A 85 3.28 10.05 11.35
N LYS A 86 4.44 9.79 11.95
CA LYS A 86 5.47 10.81 12.17
C LYS A 86 6.77 10.40 11.46
N PRO A 87 7.43 11.32 10.73
CA PRO A 87 6.95 12.65 10.35
C PRO A 87 5.66 12.56 9.52
N ALA A 88 4.83 13.60 9.58
CA ALA A 88 3.56 13.64 8.84
C ALA A 88 3.82 13.45 7.34
N LEU A 89 2.96 12.64 6.70
CA LEU A 89 3.05 12.44 5.26
C LEU A 89 2.84 13.79 4.57
N SER A 90 3.80 14.16 3.73
CA SER A 90 3.75 15.43 3.00
C SER A 90 4.14 15.23 1.54
N TYR A 91 3.52 16.04 0.68
CA TYR A 91 3.77 16.07 -0.75
C TYR A 91 3.90 17.53 -1.20
N LYS A 92 4.73 17.77 -2.21
CA LYS A 92 4.94 19.12 -2.76
C LYS A 92 4.93 19.05 -4.28
N GLY A 93 4.10 19.88 -4.90
CA GLY A 93 3.98 19.92 -6.35
C GLY A 93 3.53 18.60 -6.99
N GLY A 94 2.73 17.81 -6.28
CA GLY A 94 2.26 16.50 -6.75
C GLY A 94 3.24 15.34 -6.50
N PHE A 95 4.34 15.57 -5.78
CA PHE A 95 5.35 14.53 -5.52
C PHE A 95 5.54 14.28 -4.02
N ILE A 96 5.63 13.01 -3.65
CA ILE A 96 6.11 12.56 -2.34
C ILE A 96 7.60 12.27 -2.46
N LYS A 97 8.39 12.75 -1.49
CA LYS A 97 9.83 12.47 -1.45
C LYS A 97 10.05 11.09 -0.82
N VAL A 98 10.78 10.22 -1.52
CA VAL A 98 11.21 8.93 -0.97
C VAL A 98 12.09 9.18 0.26
N PRO A 99 11.78 8.60 1.43
CA PRO A 99 12.56 8.82 2.64
C PRO A 99 13.90 8.05 2.57
N ASN A 100 14.93 8.61 3.19
CA ASN A 100 16.26 7.99 3.33
C ASN A 100 16.47 7.33 4.71
N LYS A 101 15.40 7.23 5.51
CA LYS A 101 15.42 6.57 6.82
C LYS A 101 15.19 5.06 6.67
N PRO A 102 15.60 4.24 7.65
CA PRO A 102 15.29 2.81 7.66
C PRO A 102 13.77 2.52 7.60
N GLY A 103 13.42 1.33 7.11
CA GLY A 103 12.04 0.87 7.03
C GLY A 103 11.20 1.70 6.07
N LEU A 104 9.98 2.06 6.49
CA LEU A 104 9.03 2.88 5.72
C LEU A 104 9.29 4.40 5.86
N GLY A 105 10.36 4.79 6.57
CA GLY A 105 10.63 6.19 6.90
C GLY A 105 9.66 6.81 7.92
N ILE A 106 8.92 5.97 8.65
CA ILE A 106 8.03 6.33 9.75
C ILE A 106 8.77 6.07 11.07
N ASP A 107 8.83 7.08 11.93
CA ASP A 107 9.45 7.00 13.25
C ASP A 107 8.47 6.42 14.29
N GLU A 108 7.22 6.90 14.27
CA GLU A 108 6.17 6.51 15.22
C GLU A 108 4.78 6.78 14.65
N LEU A 109 3.77 6.16 15.27
CA LEU A 109 2.36 6.48 15.04
C LEU A 109 1.90 7.57 16.00
N ASN A 110 0.96 8.41 15.54
CA ASN A 110 0.32 9.41 16.38
C ASN A 110 -0.83 8.77 17.17
N GLU A 111 -0.48 8.10 18.27
CA GLU A 111 -1.42 7.35 19.12
C GLU A 111 -2.66 8.15 19.52
N LYS A 112 -2.47 9.42 19.93
CA LYS A 112 -3.57 10.30 20.31
C LYS A 112 -4.54 10.56 19.16
N LEU A 113 -4.02 10.63 17.93
CA LEU A 113 -4.85 10.85 16.75
C LEU A 113 -5.59 9.57 16.35
N VAL A 114 -4.92 8.42 16.43
CA VAL A 114 -5.54 7.10 16.23
C VAL A 114 -6.69 6.91 17.21
N GLU A 115 -6.48 7.14 18.51
CA GLU A 115 -7.53 7.07 19.53
C GLU A 115 -8.69 8.03 19.25
N LYS A 116 -8.38 9.27 18.82
CA LYS A 116 -9.40 10.29 18.53
C LYS A 116 -10.30 9.91 17.35
N HIS A 117 -9.77 9.22 16.35
CA HIS A 117 -10.47 8.89 15.10
C HIS A 117 -10.83 7.41 14.96
N ILE A 118 -10.78 6.66 16.07
CA ILE A 118 -11.09 5.24 16.05
C ILE A 118 -12.55 4.96 15.65
N CYS A 119 -12.78 3.82 15.00
CA CYS A 119 -14.13 3.37 14.65
C CYS A 119 -14.95 3.17 15.93
N LYS A 120 -16.19 3.70 15.95
CA LYS A 120 -17.07 3.61 17.13
C LYS A 120 -17.43 2.18 17.51
N ASP A 121 -17.45 1.29 16.52
CA ASP A 121 -17.74 -0.14 16.73
C ASP A 121 -16.54 -0.88 17.35
N PHE A 122 -15.35 -0.29 17.28
CA PHE A 122 -14.10 -0.83 17.83
C PHE A 122 -13.39 0.23 18.68
N PRO A 123 -13.95 0.63 19.84
CA PRO A 123 -13.55 1.85 20.55
C PRO A 123 -12.20 1.79 21.26
N LYS A 124 -11.50 0.64 21.21
CA LYS A 124 -10.22 0.42 21.88
C LYS A 124 -9.11 0.28 20.85
N ALA A 125 -8.21 1.27 20.81
CA ALA A 125 -6.99 1.18 20.02
C ALA A 125 -6.12 0.04 20.56
N TRP A 126 -5.50 -0.72 19.66
CA TRP A 126 -4.59 -1.82 20.01
C TRP A 126 -5.20 -2.82 20.99
N ALA A 127 -6.50 -3.11 20.82
CA ALA A 127 -7.13 -4.19 21.55
C ALA A 127 -6.37 -5.52 21.29
N PRO A 128 -6.20 -6.38 22.32
CA PRO A 128 -5.66 -7.71 22.10
C PRO A 128 -6.45 -8.44 21.02
N THR A 129 -5.74 -9.15 20.15
CA THR A 129 -6.33 -9.93 19.06
C THR A 129 -6.35 -11.43 19.39
N ASP A 130 -6.26 -11.80 20.67
CA ASP A 130 -6.13 -13.19 21.15
C ASP A 130 -7.30 -14.09 20.70
N GLU A 131 -8.46 -13.49 20.41
CA GLU A 131 -9.62 -14.16 19.82
C GLU A 131 -9.32 -14.77 18.43
N TRP A 132 -8.42 -14.14 17.67
CA TRP A 132 -7.99 -14.58 16.34
C TRP A 132 -6.89 -15.64 16.39
N ASP A 133 -6.23 -15.85 17.54
CA ASP A 133 -5.14 -16.84 17.69
C ASP A 133 -5.60 -18.28 17.41
N LYS A 134 -6.91 -18.53 17.57
CA LYS A 134 -7.54 -19.83 17.33
C LYS A 134 -8.36 -19.85 16.05
N GLU A 135 -8.45 -18.72 15.36
CA GLU A 135 -9.19 -18.63 14.12
C GLU A 135 -8.35 -19.21 12.99
N TRP A 136 -8.87 -20.29 12.39
CA TRP A 136 -8.27 -20.88 11.21
C TRP A 136 -8.65 -20.04 10.00
N ALA A 137 -7.86 -19.00 9.70
CA ALA A 137 -7.95 -18.34 8.42
C ALA A 137 -7.67 -19.37 7.32
N ASN A 138 -8.62 -19.61 6.42
CA ASN A 138 -8.40 -20.45 5.23
C ASN A 138 -7.53 -19.69 4.22
N ASP A 139 -6.34 -19.26 4.65
CA ASP A 139 -5.37 -18.57 3.82
C ASP A 139 -4.72 -19.62 2.89
N ARG A 140 -5.52 -20.07 1.92
CA ARG A 140 -5.10 -21.05 0.93
C ARG A 140 -4.42 -20.30 -0.20
N ARG A 141 -3.24 -20.75 -0.57
CA ARG A 141 -2.46 -20.23 -1.71
C ARG A 141 -3.07 -20.53 -3.09
N TRP A 142 -4.29 -21.05 -3.13
CA TRP A 142 -4.98 -21.49 -4.34
C TRP A 142 -6.49 -21.51 -4.10
N SER A 143 -7.22 -20.89 -5.03
CA SER A 143 -8.62 -21.20 -5.35
C SER A 143 -8.67 -21.93 -6.68
#